data_AF-A0A059LQ44-F1
#
_entry.id   AF-A0A059LQ44-F1
#
_cell.length_a   1.000
_cell.length_b   1.000
_cell.length_c   1.000
_cell.angle_alpha   90.00
_cell.angle_beta   90.00
_cell.angle_gamma   90.00
#
_symmetry.space_group_name_H-M   'P 1'
#
loop_
_entity.id
_entity.type
_entity.pdbx_description
1 polymer ?
#
loop_
_entity_poly.entity_id
_entity_poly.type
_entity_poly.pdbx_seq_one_letter_code
_entity_poly.pdbx_strand_id
1 'polypeptide(L)'
;MTVPESMQRDAGFDQGRSMDKTEPTTPITHRSMDNGSTPGSALRSPQLEGLDGHLDKLQLDAFNRARLSGGSKGLGKLLGFRSPKPAAPSPGTPEHLTLTPDDMLSFSEESLPTSLLKHTPDNASRAVKMFASILTFMGVHGETLPSVTSMDLIQKLLHQGLKRPELRDELYLQLVKQTRGCPPGAPLQRAWQLLLVCASVMPPSREFTALVSEYVHGASKDADSADEVRDLASRAWDALKRTTKAGQRRTLPELSEIDGLLRGQRSSTVVYFLDDTFEEVEYDSATTVAEAVERVARLIKLEAYQTFTLFVVPKGARGAQGVGEEEGPAPVALDDGRYLADVLHEL
;
A
#
# COMPACT_ATOMS: atom_id res chain seq x y z
N MET A 1 27.93 -25.82 8.46
CA MET A 1 29.11 -25.24 9.14
C MET A 1 28.69 -24.98 10.57
N THR A 2 29.28 -25.71 11.52
CA THR A 2 28.88 -25.79 12.94
C THR A 2 29.52 -24.66 13.74
N VAL A 3 28.74 -23.96 14.56
CA VAL A 3 29.22 -22.95 15.52
C VAL A 3 29.00 -23.51 16.93
N PRO A 4 29.98 -23.47 17.84
CA PRO A 4 29.74 -23.64 19.25
C PRO A 4 29.73 -22.31 20.03
N GLU A 5 28.98 -22.39 21.11
CA GLU A 5 28.46 -21.37 22.00
C GLU A 5 29.39 -21.09 23.20
N SER A 6 29.17 -19.93 23.82
CA SER A 6 29.44 -19.58 25.23
C SER A 6 30.85 -19.15 25.68
N MET A 7 30.93 -17.94 26.27
CA MET A 7 31.42 -17.79 27.65
C MET A 7 30.95 -16.44 28.24
N GLN A 8 30.05 -16.50 29.22
CA GLN A 8 29.78 -15.45 30.20
C GLN A 8 30.92 -15.42 31.23
N ARG A 9 31.30 -14.22 31.70
CA ARG A 9 31.85 -14.01 33.06
C ARG A 9 31.39 -12.67 33.62
N ASP A 10 30.74 -12.76 34.77
CA ASP A 10 30.49 -11.70 35.75
C ASP A 10 31.79 -11.15 36.37
N ALA A 11 31.75 -9.89 36.81
CA ALA A 11 31.95 -9.46 38.20
C ALA A 11 32.29 -7.97 38.28
N GLY A 12 31.74 -7.27 39.29
CA GLY A 12 32.36 -6.05 39.81
C GLY A 12 31.41 -4.96 40.30
N PHE A 13 30.89 -5.15 41.51
CA PHE A 13 30.18 -4.17 42.34
C PHE A 13 31.22 -3.26 43.03
N ASP A 14 31.02 -1.93 43.09
CA ASP A 14 31.59 -1.11 44.17
C ASP A 14 30.72 0.13 44.48
N GLN A 15 30.52 0.36 45.78
CA GLN A 15 29.71 1.41 46.39
C GLN A 15 30.61 2.52 46.96
N GLY A 16 30.26 3.78 46.72
CA GLY A 16 30.85 4.93 47.40
C GLY A 16 29.79 5.94 47.87
N ARG A 17 29.54 5.97 49.18
CA ARG A 17 28.79 6.97 49.99
C ARG A 17 29.78 8.12 50.33
N SER A 18 29.47 9.41 50.43
CA SER A 18 28.65 10.07 51.47
C SER A 18 28.79 11.61 51.44
N MET A 19 27.74 12.31 51.91
CA MET A 19 27.64 13.64 52.57
C MET A 19 27.95 14.93 51.79
N ASP A 20 26.97 15.81 51.51
CA ASP A 20 26.12 16.68 52.37
C ASP A 20 26.77 18.04 52.67
N LYS A 21 26.25 19.11 52.06
CA LYS A 21 26.33 20.51 52.53
C LYS A 21 25.11 21.31 52.06
N THR A 22 24.57 22.04 53.02
CA THR A 22 23.33 22.80 53.11
C THR A 22 23.26 24.10 52.28
N GLU A 23 22.01 24.53 52.05
CA GLU A 23 21.49 25.65 51.24
C GLU A 23 21.96 27.08 51.63
N PRO A 24 21.56 28.12 50.86
CA PRO A 24 20.34 28.85 51.26
C PRO A 24 19.36 29.22 50.12
N THR A 25 18.12 29.35 50.57
CA THR A 25 16.82 29.70 49.98
C THR A 25 16.70 31.07 49.31
N THR A 26 15.89 31.16 48.24
CA THR A 26 15.15 32.37 47.77
C THR A 26 13.88 31.94 46.97
N PRO A 27 12.87 32.83 46.84
CA PRO A 27 11.49 32.49 47.22
C PRO A 27 10.57 31.94 46.12
N ILE A 28 9.58 31.19 46.61
CA ILE A 28 8.44 30.59 45.92
C ILE A 28 7.50 31.69 45.41
N THR A 29 7.35 31.82 44.09
CA THR A 29 6.17 32.44 43.47
C THR A 29 5.10 31.37 43.27
N HIS A 30 4.02 31.47 44.03
CA HIS A 30 2.76 30.75 43.81
C HIS A 30 2.27 30.97 42.37
N ARG A 31 2.27 29.91 41.55
CA ARG A 31 1.49 29.87 40.31
C ARG A 31 0.32 28.92 40.55
N SER A 32 -0.89 29.47 40.51
CA SER A 32 -2.16 28.75 40.62
C SER A 32 -2.14 27.47 39.81
N MET A 33 -2.54 26.37 40.45
CA MET A 33 -3.05 25.20 39.76
C MET A 33 -4.32 25.62 39.01
N ASP A 34 -4.16 25.90 37.72
CA ASP A 34 -5.31 25.92 36.82
C ASP A 34 -5.60 24.47 36.46
N ASN A 35 -6.75 23.99 36.95
CA ASN A 35 -7.24 22.65 36.75
C ASN A 35 -7.87 22.59 35.35
N GLY A 36 -7.03 22.74 34.32
CA GLY A 36 -7.39 22.63 32.92
C GLY A 36 -7.56 21.17 32.56
N SER A 37 -8.80 20.73 32.47
CA SER A 37 -9.20 19.44 31.92
C SER A 37 -8.52 19.27 30.56
N THR A 38 -7.65 18.26 30.42
CA THR A 38 -7.15 17.85 29.10
C THR A 38 -8.36 17.50 28.25
N PRO A 39 -8.62 18.21 27.13
CA PRO A 39 -9.61 17.72 26.18
C PRO A 39 -9.07 16.40 25.67
N GLY A 40 -9.87 15.34 25.77
CA GLY A 40 -9.51 14.02 25.27
C GLY A 40 -8.93 14.14 23.87
N SER A 41 -7.81 13.46 23.64
CA SER A 41 -7.15 13.37 22.34
C SER A 41 -8.15 12.85 21.31
N ALA A 42 -8.90 13.75 20.68
CA ALA A 42 -9.69 13.43 19.52
C ALA A 42 -8.68 12.95 18.48
N LEU A 43 -8.85 11.72 17.98
CA LEU A 43 -8.02 11.21 16.90
C LEU A 43 -8.01 12.25 15.78
N ARG A 44 -6.87 12.93 15.61
CA ARG A 44 -6.68 13.85 14.49
C ARG A 44 -6.42 12.98 13.28
N SER A 45 -7.44 12.77 12.46
CA SER A 45 -7.24 12.26 11.10
C SER A 45 -6.35 13.25 10.35
N PRO A 46 -5.25 12.80 9.72
CA PRO A 46 -4.49 13.64 8.80
C PRO A 46 -5.43 14.25 7.75
N GLN A 47 -5.28 15.53 7.44
CA GLN A 47 -6.08 16.15 6.38
C GLN A 47 -5.64 15.59 5.02
N LEU A 48 -6.61 15.36 4.12
CA LEU A 48 -6.32 15.04 2.73
C LEU A 48 -6.12 16.33 1.94
N GLU A 49 -4.88 16.78 1.83
CA GLU A 49 -4.53 17.94 1.01
C GLU A 49 -4.97 17.74 -0.46
N GLY A 50 -5.62 18.75 -1.03
CA GLY A 50 -6.15 18.71 -2.39
C GLY A 50 -7.47 17.95 -2.59
N LEU A 51 -8.10 17.43 -1.52
CA LEU A 51 -9.38 16.72 -1.62
C LEU A 51 -10.51 17.58 -2.23
N ASP A 52 -10.46 18.89 -2.01
CA ASP A 52 -11.39 19.87 -2.57
C ASP A 52 -11.44 19.82 -4.11
N GLY A 53 -10.31 19.51 -4.75
CA GLY A 53 -10.19 19.33 -6.19
C GLY A 53 -10.92 18.09 -6.75
N HIS A 54 -11.37 17.17 -5.89
CA HIS A 54 -11.96 15.88 -6.30
C HIS A 54 -13.41 15.68 -5.84
N LEU A 55 -14.03 16.69 -5.23
CA LEU A 55 -15.39 16.58 -4.67
C LEU A 55 -16.44 16.21 -5.72
N ASP A 56 -16.25 16.62 -6.97
CA ASP A 56 -17.14 16.26 -8.08
C ASP A 56 -17.05 14.78 -8.47
N LYS A 57 -15.97 14.08 -8.10
CA LYS A 57 -15.79 12.64 -8.35
C LYS A 57 -16.40 11.77 -7.27
N LEU A 58 -16.47 12.29 -6.04
CA LEU A 58 -17.05 11.58 -4.88
C LEU A 58 -18.57 11.45 -5.02
N GLN A 59 -19.14 10.30 -4.63
CA GLN A 59 -20.59 10.08 -4.65
C GLN A 59 -21.28 10.33 -3.31
N LEU A 60 -20.86 11.37 -2.60
CA LEU A 60 -21.24 11.66 -1.21
C LEU A 60 -22.75 11.60 -0.96
N ASP A 61 -23.57 12.21 -1.83
CA ASP A 61 -25.02 12.21 -1.66
C ASP A 61 -25.62 10.80 -1.76
N ALA A 62 -25.16 10.00 -2.71
CA ALA A 62 -25.62 8.62 -2.86
C ALA A 62 -25.16 7.76 -1.67
N PHE A 63 -23.94 7.99 -1.20
CA PHE A 63 -23.37 7.34 -0.03
C PHE A 63 -24.19 7.62 1.23
N ASN A 64 -24.43 8.89 1.54
CA ASN A 64 -25.22 9.31 2.70
C ASN A 64 -26.66 8.77 2.63
N ARG A 65 -27.33 8.83 1.46
CA ARG A 65 -28.66 8.22 1.29
C ARG A 65 -28.65 6.71 1.52
N ALA A 66 -27.69 6.00 0.93
CA ALA A 66 -27.61 4.54 1.04
C ALA A 66 -27.35 4.12 2.50
N ARG A 67 -26.44 4.81 3.20
CA ARG A 67 -26.15 4.60 4.63
C ARG A 67 -27.39 4.76 5.50
N LEU A 68 -28.13 5.86 5.33
CA LEU A 68 -29.34 6.15 6.11
C LEU A 68 -30.50 5.19 5.79
N SER A 69 -30.59 4.74 4.53
CA SER A 69 -31.62 3.76 4.11
C SER A 69 -31.35 2.33 4.59
N GLY A 70 -30.11 2.03 4.98
CA GLY A 70 -29.66 0.69 5.41
C GLY A 70 -30.26 0.21 6.72
N GLY A 71 -30.79 1.10 7.57
CA GLY A 71 -31.36 0.76 8.89
C GLY A 71 -32.73 0.06 8.89
N SER A 72 -33.34 -0.22 7.74
CA SER A 72 -34.70 -0.79 7.65
C SER A 72 -34.79 -2.15 6.94
N LYS A 73 -33.66 -2.80 6.64
CA LYS A 73 -33.66 -4.11 5.94
C LYS A 73 -33.76 -5.28 6.91
N GLY A 74 -34.87 -5.35 7.65
CA GLY A 74 -35.18 -6.45 8.56
C GLY A 74 -36.54 -7.14 8.36
N LEU A 75 -37.55 -6.52 7.73
CA LEU A 75 -38.91 -7.08 7.74
C LEU A 75 -39.68 -7.08 6.40
N GLY A 76 -39.17 -6.42 5.34
CA GLY A 76 -39.97 -6.14 4.15
C GLY A 76 -39.84 -7.11 2.96
N LYS A 77 -38.90 -8.06 2.97
CA LYS A 77 -38.56 -8.83 1.75
C LYS A 77 -39.47 -10.04 1.46
N LEU A 78 -40.58 -10.22 2.19
CA LEU A 78 -41.53 -11.33 1.98
C LEU A 78 -42.76 -10.97 1.11
N LEU A 79 -42.96 -9.71 0.73
CA LEU A 79 -44.12 -9.30 -0.08
C LEU A 79 -43.65 -8.48 -1.27
N GLY A 80 -43.71 -9.08 -2.47
CA GLY A 80 -43.19 -8.55 -3.73
C GLY A 80 -43.85 -7.26 -4.19
N PHE A 81 -43.41 -6.13 -3.64
CA PHE A 81 -43.78 -4.80 -4.12
C PHE A 81 -42.64 -4.14 -4.91
N ARG A 82 -43.05 -3.52 -6.03
CA ARG A 82 -42.23 -2.75 -6.98
C ARG A 82 -41.30 -1.76 -6.28
N SER A 83 -40.07 -1.65 -6.80
CA SER A 83 -39.10 -0.61 -6.44
C SER A 83 -39.74 0.78 -6.48
N PRO A 84 -39.62 1.61 -5.43
CA PRO A 84 -40.12 2.97 -5.50
C PRO A 84 -39.20 3.86 -6.34
N LYS A 85 -39.84 4.79 -7.08
CA LYS A 85 -39.23 5.87 -7.87
C LYS A 85 -38.31 6.74 -6.99
N PRO A 86 -37.24 7.37 -7.52
CA PRO A 86 -36.36 8.24 -6.72
C PRO A 86 -37.17 9.39 -6.11
N ALA A 87 -37.27 9.39 -4.78
CA ALA A 87 -37.83 10.49 -4.01
C ALA A 87 -36.75 11.56 -3.81
N ALA A 88 -37.14 12.82 -3.95
CA ALA A 88 -36.33 13.97 -3.56
C ALA A 88 -35.96 13.90 -2.07
N PRO A 89 -34.83 14.49 -1.64
CA PRO A 89 -34.44 14.49 -0.23
C PRO A 89 -35.54 15.13 0.63
N SER A 90 -36.02 14.39 1.63
CA SER A 90 -36.95 14.92 2.62
C SER A 90 -36.25 16.00 3.45
N PRO A 91 -36.89 17.16 3.68
CA PRO A 91 -36.34 18.17 4.59
C PRO A 91 -36.45 17.63 6.02
N GLY A 92 -35.32 17.30 6.65
CA GLY A 92 -35.31 16.86 8.05
C GLY A 92 -34.25 15.85 8.46
N THR A 93 -33.29 15.45 7.62
CA THR A 93 -32.12 14.70 8.12
C THR A 93 -31.29 15.61 9.03
N PRO A 94 -31.06 15.26 10.31
CA PRO A 94 -30.18 16.04 11.18
C PRO A 94 -28.80 16.17 10.55
N GLU A 95 -28.25 17.39 10.48
CA GLU A 95 -26.92 17.65 9.89
C GLU A 95 -25.80 16.78 10.50
N HIS A 96 -25.95 16.40 11.77
CA HIS A 96 -25.04 15.48 12.48
C HIS A 96 -25.00 14.05 11.89
N LEU A 97 -25.99 13.65 11.08
CA LEU A 97 -26.04 12.31 10.47
C LEU A 97 -25.56 12.29 9.01
N THR A 98 -25.27 13.44 8.41
CA THR A 98 -24.69 13.51 7.07
C THR A 98 -23.17 13.57 7.17
N LEU A 99 -22.49 12.61 6.55
CA LEU A 99 -21.02 12.62 6.50
C LEU A 99 -20.53 13.73 5.56
N THR A 100 -19.42 14.36 5.92
CA THR A 100 -18.63 15.20 5.01
C THR A 100 -17.77 14.33 4.07
N PRO A 101 -17.16 14.90 3.01
CA PRO A 101 -16.18 14.17 2.20
C PRO A 101 -15.03 13.57 3.02
N ASP A 102 -14.53 14.30 4.02
CA ASP A 102 -13.45 13.83 4.88
C ASP A 102 -13.90 12.68 5.79
N ASP A 103 -15.07 12.79 6.41
CA ASP A 103 -15.65 11.70 7.22
C ASP A 103 -15.93 10.45 6.37
N MET A 104 -16.44 10.63 5.15
CA MET A 104 -16.69 9.53 4.21
C MET A 104 -15.41 8.76 3.90
N LEU A 105 -14.27 9.46 3.88
CA LEU A 105 -12.97 8.87 3.65
C LEU A 105 -12.25 8.49 4.95
N SER A 106 -12.82 8.58 6.15
CA SER A 106 -12.17 8.10 7.39
C SER A 106 -12.47 6.63 7.68
N PHE A 107 -11.63 5.95 8.46
CA PHE A 107 -11.74 4.51 8.78
C PHE A 107 -13.16 4.06 9.11
N SER A 108 -13.53 2.87 8.63
CA SER A 108 -14.79 2.23 8.99
C SER A 108 -14.63 0.73 9.15
N GLU A 109 -15.31 0.17 10.13
CA GLU A 109 -15.44 -1.28 10.32
C GLU A 109 -16.62 -1.87 9.54
N GLU A 110 -17.56 -1.02 9.11
CA GLU A 110 -18.75 -1.44 8.38
C GLU A 110 -18.47 -1.52 6.88
N SER A 111 -19.11 -2.48 6.21
CA SER A 111 -19.08 -2.54 4.75
C SER A 111 -19.62 -1.25 4.14
N LEU A 112 -19.02 -0.80 3.04
CA LEU A 112 -19.52 0.40 2.35
C LEU A 112 -20.94 0.17 1.83
N PRO A 113 -21.86 1.14 2.01
CA PRO A 113 -23.20 1.07 1.46
C PRO A 113 -23.23 1.21 -0.08
N THR A 114 -22.20 1.83 -0.67
CA THR A 114 -21.96 2.03 -2.12
C THR A 114 -20.49 2.44 -2.31
N SER A 115 -20.01 2.59 -3.54
CA SER A 115 -18.63 3.04 -3.81
C SER A 115 -18.35 4.46 -3.31
N LEU A 116 -17.08 4.81 -3.13
CA LEU A 116 -16.63 6.15 -2.73
C LEU A 116 -16.68 7.13 -3.91
N LEU A 117 -16.27 6.67 -5.10
CA LEU A 117 -16.30 7.42 -6.35
C LEU A 117 -17.58 7.12 -7.15
N LYS A 118 -18.04 8.11 -7.93
CA LYS A 118 -19.16 7.97 -8.87
C LYS A 118 -18.85 6.90 -9.92
N HIS A 119 -19.65 5.83 -9.94
CA HIS A 119 -19.49 4.68 -10.82
C HIS A 119 -20.81 4.26 -11.47
N THR A 120 -20.72 3.44 -12.52
CA THR A 120 -21.88 2.66 -12.98
C THR A 120 -22.34 1.67 -11.89
N PRO A 121 -23.60 1.21 -11.90
CA PRO A 121 -24.10 0.28 -10.89
C PRO A 121 -23.24 -1.00 -10.74
N ASP A 122 -22.73 -1.52 -11.85
CA ASP A 122 -21.88 -2.72 -11.86
C ASP A 122 -20.52 -2.47 -11.17
N ASN A 123 -19.88 -1.33 -11.46
CA ASN A 123 -18.62 -0.96 -10.83
C ASN A 123 -18.82 -0.59 -9.35
N ALA A 124 -19.94 0.06 -8.99
CA ALA A 124 -20.29 0.32 -7.60
C ALA A 124 -20.47 -0.99 -6.81
N SER A 125 -21.12 -2.01 -7.39
CA SER A 125 -21.23 -3.34 -6.77
C SER A 125 -19.87 -4.02 -6.57
N ARG A 126 -18.95 -3.88 -7.53
CA ARG A 126 -17.58 -4.41 -7.43
C ARG A 126 -16.78 -3.69 -6.35
N ALA A 127 -16.86 -2.37 -6.29
CA ALA A 127 -16.21 -1.54 -5.28
C ALA A 127 -16.64 -1.92 -3.85
N VAL A 128 -17.94 -2.17 -3.63
CA VAL A 128 -18.44 -2.64 -2.32
C VAL A 128 -17.83 -4.01 -1.96
N LYS A 129 -17.71 -4.94 -2.93
CA LYS A 129 -17.06 -6.25 -2.71
C LYS A 129 -15.55 -6.12 -2.49
N MET A 130 -14.89 -5.17 -3.14
CA MET A 130 -13.48 -4.86 -2.91
C MET A 130 -13.28 -4.37 -1.48
N PHE A 131 -14.12 -3.46 -0.99
CA PHE A 131 -14.02 -2.99 0.39
C PHE A 131 -14.27 -4.10 1.41
N ALA A 132 -15.27 -4.95 1.17
CA ALA A 132 -15.48 -6.13 2.03
C ALA A 132 -14.23 -7.03 2.07
N SER A 133 -13.56 -7.21 0.92
CA SER A 133 -12.29 -7.96 0.84
C SER A 133 -11.16 -7.27 1.61
N ILE A 134 -11.10 -5.93 1.59
CA ILE A 134 -10.13 -5.15 2.39
C ILE A 134 -10.39 -5.38 3.88
N LEU A 135 -11.64 -5.28 4.35
CA LEU A 135 -12.00 -5.56 5.75
C LEU A 135 -11.63 -6.99 6.18
N THR A 136 -11.88 -7.98 5.31
CA THR A 136 -11.50 -9.37 5.56
C THR A 136 -9.98 -9.54 5.64
N PHE A 137 -9.22 -8.95 4.70
CA PHE A 137 -7.76 -9.01 4.73
C PHE A 137 -7.18 -8.40 6.01
N MET A 138 -7.74 -7.26 6.41
CA MET A 138 -7.34 -6.54 7.61
C MET A 138 -7.69 -7.30 8.90
N GLY A 139 -8.64 -8.24 8.87
CA GLY A 139 -9.11 -8.94 10.05
C GLY A 139 -9.87 -8.04 11.01
N VAL A 140 -10.58 -7.02 10.50
CA VAL A 140 -11.32 -6.04 11.31
C VAL A 140 -12.36 -6.72 12.22
N HIS A 141 -12.90 -7.86 11.80
CA HIS A 141 -13.88 -8.63 12.59
C HIS A 141 -13.25 -9.77 13.42
N GLY A 142 -11.94 -9.71 13.69
CA GLY A 142 -11.22 -10.67 14.54
C GLY A 142 -10.73 -11.94 13.84
N GLU A 143 -11.14 -12.18 12.59
CA GLU A 143 -10.68 -13.31 11.78
C GLU A 143 -9.45 -12.93 10.97
N THR A 144 -8.29 -13.51 11.29
CA THR A 144 -7.09 -13.37 10.46
C THR A 144 -7.03 -14.51 9.46
N LEU A 145 -6.95 -14.18 8.17
CA LEU A 145 -6.80 -15.18 7.11
C LEU A 145 -5.42 -15.88 7.21
N PRO A 146 -5.35 -17.17 6.82
CA PRO A 146 -4.07 -17.84 6.57
C PRO A 146 -3.21 -17.04 5.57
N SER A 147 -1.89 -17.17 5.67
CA SER A 147 -0.95 -16.38 4.82
C SER A 147 -1.25 -16.52 3.32
N VAL A 148 -1.37 -17.76 2.82
CA VAL A 148 -1.67 -18.02 1.40
C VAL A 148 -2.99 -17.40 0.98
N THR A 149 -4.06 -17.59 1.76
CA THR A 149 -5.38 -17.01 1.48
C THR A 149 -5.38 -15.48 1.51
N SER A 150 -4.56 -14.89 2.39
CA SER A 150 -4.35 -13.44 2.45
C SER A 150 -3.74 -12.94 1.14
N MET A 151 -2.68 -13.59 0.66
CA MET A 151 -2.02 -13.23 -0.60
C MET A 151 -2.89 -13.47 -1.83
N ASP A 152 -3.71 -14.54 -1.86
CA ASP A 152 -4.71 -14.74 -2.90
C ASP A 152 -5.74 -13.60 -2.94
N LEU A 153 -6.13 -13.09 -1.77
CA LEU A 153 -7.05 -11.96 -1.67
C LEU A 153 -6.40 -10.66 -2.17
N ILE A 154 -5.12 -10.45 -1.86
CA ILE A 154 -4.31 -9.36 -2.44
C ILE A 154 -4.33 -9.46 -3.97
N GLN A 155 -3.98 -10.61 -4.56
CA GLN A 155 -3.99 -10.79 -6.01
C GLN A 155 -5.36 -10.49 -6.64
N LYS A 156 -6.46 -10.90 -5.99
CA LYS A 156 -7.83 -10.61 -6.47
C LYS A 156 -8.12 -9.11 -6.50
N LEU A 157 -7.69 -8.37 -5.47
CA LEU A 157 -7.83 -6.91 -5.41
C LEU A 157 -7.00 -6.22 -6.50
N LEU A 158 -5.73 -6.60 -6.63
CA LEU A 158 -4.83 -6.11 -7.68
C LEU A 158 -5.41 -6.37 -9.07
N HIS A 159 -5.96 -7.56 -9.30
CA HIS A 159 -6.59 -7.90 -10.57
C HIS A 159 -7.76 -6.98 -10.92
N GLN A 160 -8.58 -6.55 -9.94
CA GLN A 160 -9.66 -5.60 -10.22
C GLN A 160 -9.09 -4.25 -10.69
N GLY A 161 -8.08 -3.71 -10.01
CA GLY A 161 -7.50 -2.41 -10.37
C GLY A 161 -6.72 -2.43 -11.70
N LEU A 162 -5.97 -3.50 -11.98
CA LEU A 162 -5.24 -3.66 -13.25
C LEU A 162 -6.19 -3.84 -14.44
N LYS A 163 -7.27 -4.61 -14.25
CA LYS A 163 -8.25 -4.90 -15.32
C LYS A 163 -9.23 -3.76 -15.57
N ARG A 164 -9.49 -2.92 -14.56
CA ARG A 164 -10.54 -1.89 -14.59
C ARG A 164 -9.97 -0.56 -14.08
N PRO A 165 -9.52 0.32 -14.99
CA PRO A 165 -8.97 1.62 -14.64
C PRO A 165 -9.85 2.44 -13.68
N GLU A 166 -11.18 2.32 -13.77
CA GLU A 166 -12.13 3.04 -12.91
C GLU A 166 -12.12 2.52 -11.46
N LEU A 167 -11.86 1.23 -11.25
CA LEU A 167 -11.80 0.64 -9.90
C LEU A 167 -10.43 0.82 -9.23
N ARG A 168 -9.42 1.25 -9.98
CA ARG A 168 -8.09 1.50 -9.44
C ARG A 168 -8.08 2.66 -8.46
N ASP A 169 -8.64 3.80 -8.83
CA ASP A 169 -8.71 4.96 -7.93
C ASP A 169 -9.65 4.71 -6.75
N GLU A 170 -10.72 3.95 -6.98
CA GLU A 170 -11.58 3.45 -5.90
C GLU A 170 -10.80 2.60 -4.90
N LEU A 171 -9.95 1.68 -5.37
CA LEU A 171 -9.10 0.87 -4.49
C LEU A 171 -8.16 1.75 -3.67
N TYR A 172 -7.51 2.74 -4.28
CA TYR A 172 -6.65 3.66 -3.54
C TYR A 172 -7.41 4.44 -2.48
N LEU A 173 -8.57 5.02 -2.80
CA LEU A 173 -9.35 5.77 -1.83
C LEU A 173 -9.92 4.89 -0.71
N GLN A 174 -10.26 3.63 -1.01
CA GLN A 174 -10.64 2.66 0.02
C GLN A 174 -9.48 2.31 0.96
N LEU A 175 -8.26 2.20 0.43
CA LEU A 175 -7.06 1.97 1.24
C LEU A 175 -6.69 3.20 2.07
N VAL A 176 -6.72 4.40 1.48
CA VAL A 176 -6.58 5.69 2.19
C VAL A 176 -7.62 5.79 3.31
N LYS A 177 -8.85 5.34 3.05
CA LYS A 177 -9.89 5.29 4.08
C LYS A 177 -9.53 4.39 5.24
N GLN A 178 -9.02 3.19 4.97
CA GLN A 178 -8.65 2.25 6.01
C GLN A 178 -7.32 2.54 6.70
N THR A 179 -6.55 3.53 6.23
CA THR A 179 -5.33 4.01 6.87
C THR A 179 -5.49 5.37 7.57
N ARG A 180 -6.65 6.03 7.47
CA ARG A 180 -6.88 7.39 7.99
C ARG A 180 -7.93 7.41 9.10
N GLY A 181 -7.61 8.08 10.22
CA GLY A 181 -8.54 8.21 11.34
C GLY A 181 -8.81 6.90 12.08
N CYS A 182 -7.86 5.97 12.06
CA CYS A 182 -8.02 4.64 12.62
C CYS A 182 -7.96 4.66 14.16
N PRO A 183 -8.97 4.13 14.88
CA PRO A 183 -8.96 4.10 16.33
C PRO A 183 -7.83 3.22 16.90
N PRO A 184 -7.43 3.41 18.17
CA PRO A 184 -6.47 2.53 18.82
C PRO A 184 -6.90 1.06 18.73
N GLY A 185 -5.99 0.18 18.31
CA GLY A 185 -6.26 -1.25 18.15
C GLY A 185 -6.81 -1.65 16.78
N ALA A 186 -7.13 -0.70 15.89
CA ALA A 186 -7.44 -1.03 14.50
C ALA A 186 -6.24 -1.71 13.81
N PRO A 187 -6.45 -2.68 12.90
CA PRO A 187 -5.37 -3.41 12.21
C PRO A 187 -4.71 -2.58 11.10
N LEU A 188 -4.21 -1.39 11.45
CA LEU A 188 -3.66 -0.37 10.54
C LEU A 188 -2.50 -0.91 9.69
N GLN A 189 -1.62 -1.72 10.29
CA GLN A 189 -0.49 -2.34 9.58
C GLN A 189 -0.95 -3.15 8.35
N ARG A 190 -2.08 -3.86 8.43
CA ARG A 190 -2.61 -4.66 7.32
C ARG A 190 -3.10 -3.78 6.17
N ALA A 191 -3.74 -2.65 6.46
CA ALA A 191 -4.15 -1.70 5.42
C ALA A 191 -2.94 -1.12 4.68
N TRP A 192 -1.86 -0.78 5.40
CA TRP A 192 -0.61 -0.30 4.81
C TRP A 192 0.12 -1.37 3.99
N GLN A 193 0.08 -2.64 4.41
CA GLN A 193 0.57 -3.76 3.60
C GLN A 193 -0.15 -3.84 2.26
N LEU A 194 -1.49 -3.73 2.24
CA LEU A 194 -2.26 -3.69 0.98
C LEU A 194 -1.87 -2.50 0.10
N LEU A 195 -1.73 -1.32 0.70
CA LEU A 195 -1.35 -0.10 -0.01
C LEU A 195 0.05 -0.24 -0.63
N LEU A 196 1.02 -0.77 0.11
CA LEU A 196 2.36 -1.06 -0.39
C LEU A 196 2.33 -1.99 -1.61
N VAL A 197 1.61 -3.11 -1.54
CA VAL A 197 1.53 -4.03 -2.68
C VAL A 197 0.84 -3.35 -3.88
N CYS A 198 -0.26 -2.64 -3.64
CA CYS A 198 -0.97 -1.90 -4.69
C CYS A 198 -0.05 -0.89 -5.40
N ALA A 199 0.65 -0.06 -4.62
CA ALA A 199 1.61 0.95 -5.08
C ALA A 199 2.81 0.36 -5.83
N SER A 200 3.18 -0.89 -5.54
CA SER A 200 4.29 -1.60 -6.19
C SER A 200 3.88 -2.26 -7.51
N VAL A 201 2.59 -2.29 -7.84
CA VAL A 201 2.06 -2.97 -9.04
C VAL A 201 1.46 -1.98 -10.02
N MET A 202 0.83 -0.91 -9.53
CA MET A 202 0.24 0.14 -10.35
C MET A 202 0.35 1.47 -9.62
N PRO A 203 0.28 2.62 -10.32
CA PRO A 203 0.05 3.92 -9.71
C PRO A 203 -1.46 4.26 -9.74
N PRO A 204 -1.94 5.18 -8.89
CA PRO A 204 -3.24 5.84 -9.11
C PRO A 204 -3.29 6.49 -10.49
N SER A 205 -4.50 6.81 -10.98
CA SER A 205 -4.61 7.62 -12.20
C SER A 205 -4.01 9.01 -11.98
N ARG A 206 -3.69 9.70 -13.07
CA ARG A 206 -3.15 11.08 -13.03
C ARG A 206 -4.02 12.05 -12.24
N GLU A 207 -5.33 11.78 -12.21
CA GLU A 207 -6.30 12.55 -11.44
C GLU A 207 -6.00 12.44 -9.94
N PHE A 208 -5.75 11.23 -9.43
CA PHE A 208 -5.59 10.98 -8.00
C PHE A 208 -4.13 10.85 -7.53
N THR A 209 -3.15 10.84 -8.44
CA THR A 209 -1.73 10.65 -8.10
C THR A 209 -1.27 11.66 -7.05
N ALA A 210 -1.56 12.96 -7.24
CA ALA A 210 -1.11 14.01 -6.31
C ALA A 210 -1.69 13.81 -4.89
N LEU A 211 -3.02 13.64 -4.79
CA LEU A 211 -3.71 13.43 -3.52
C LEU A 211 -3.19 12.20 -2.77
N VAL A 212 -3.06 11.06 -3.47
CA VAL A 212 -2.62 9.81 -2.84
C VAL A 212 -1.14 9.87 -2.47
N SER A 213 -0.27 10.41 -3.34
CA SER A 213 1.15 10.53 -3.06
C SER A 213 1.43 11.46 -1.89
N GLU A 214 0.75 12.60 -1.79
CA GLU A 214 0.95 13.53 -0.67
C GLU A 214 0.49 12.91 0.66
N TYR A 215 -0.67 12.24 0.67
CA TYR A 215 -1.14 11.53 1.86
C TYR A 215 -0.15 10.44 2.32
N VAL A 216 0.33 9.60 1.39
CA VAL A 216 1.28 8.52 1.71
C VAL A 216 2.63 9.08 2.16
N HIS A 217 3.08 10.18 1.55
CA HIS A 217 4.29 10.88 1.97
C HIS A 217 4.15 11.44 3.39
N GLY A 218 3.05 12.13 3.70
CA GLY A 218 2.76 12.62 5.05
C GLY A 218 2.76 11.50 6.09
N ALA A 219 2.10 10.38 5.80
CA ALA A 219 2.10 9.21 6.68
C ALA A 219 3.49 8.60 6.90
N SER A 220 4.38 8.67 5.90
CA SER A 220 5.78 8.20 6.05
C SER A 220 6.62 9.08 7.00
N LYS A 221 6.15 10.29 7.31
CA LYS A 221 6.82 11.28 8.17
C LYS A 221 6.10 11.51 9.50
N ASP A 222 4.97 10.85 9.72
CA ASP A 222 4.17 11.02 10.93
C ASP A 222 4.87 10.39 12.14
N ALA A 223 5.54 11.21 12.95
CA ALA A 223 6.30 10.77 14.12
C ALA A 223 5.43 10.10 15.21
N ASP A 224 4.11 10.33 15.22
CA ASP A 224 3.18 9.75 16.18
C ASP A 224 2.72 8.33 15.78
N SER A 225 2.92 7.95 14.52
CA SER A 225 2.60 6.61 14.01
C SER A 225 3.65 5.57 14.43
N ALA A 226 3.23 4.32 14.59
CA ALA A 226 4.12 3.19 14.91
C ALA A 226 5.22 3.00 13.85
N ASP A 227 6.41 2.57 14.26
CA ASP A 227 7.58 2.40 13.39
C ASP A 227 7.30 1.49 12.20
N GLU A 228 6.60 0.36 12.40
CA GLU A 228 6.26 -0.55 11.30
C GLU A 228 5.28 0.08 10.30
N VAL A 229 4.39 0.95 10.76
CA VAL A 229 3.46 1.69 9.89
C VAL A 229 4.21 2.72 9.06
N ARG A 230 5.13 3.48 9.68
CA ARG A 230 5.95 4.47 8.97
C ARG A 230 6.87 3.80 7.94
N ASP A 231 7.45 2.64 8.24
CA ASP A 231 8.24 1.86 7.28
C ASP A 231 7.40 1.47 6.05
N LEU A 232 6.22 0.88 6.28
CA LEU A 232 5.31 0.50 5.20
C LEU A 232 4.88 1.71 4.36
N ALA A 233 4.55 2.83 4.99
CA ALA A 233 4.19 4.07 4.29
C ALA A 233 5.36 4.64 3.47
N SER A 234 6.59 4.63 4.02
CA SER A 234 7.80 5.06 3.29
C SER A 234 8.05 4.19 2.05
N ARG A 235 7.93 2.86 2.21
CA ARG A 235 8.12 1.92 1.10
C ARG A 235 7.01 2.02 0.06
N ALA A 236 5.79 2.28 0.49
CA ALA A 236 4.67 2.55 -0.42
C ALA A 236 4.88 3.85 -1.19
N TRP A 237 5.43 4.89 -0.55
CA TRP A 237 5.81 6.12 -1.24
C TRP A 237 6.90 5.86 -2.29
N ASP A 238 7.95 5.14 -1.93
CA ASP A 238 9.01 4.76 -2.88
C ASP A 238 8.48 3.92 -4.05
N ALA A 239 7.52 3.03 -3.79
CA ALA A 239 6.83 2.27 -4.82
C ALA A 239 6.00 3.18 -5.76
N LEU A 240 5.21 4.11 -5.21
CA LEU A 240 4.42 5.07 -5.99
C LEU A 240 5.31 5.94 -6.91
N LYS A 241 6.48 6.41 -6.45
CA LYS A 241 7.41 7.16 -7.32
C LYS A 241 7.82 6.34 -8.54
N ARG A 242 8.18 5.07 -8.30
CA ARG A 242 8.65 4.16 -9.34
C ARG A 242 7.54 3.79 -10.32
N THR A 243 6.36 3.41 -9.82
CA THR A 243 5.21 3.05 -10.67
C THR A 243 4.59 4.26 -11.38
N THR A 244 4.63 5.46 -10.80
CA THR A 244 4.21 6.69 -11.51
C THR A 244 5.10 6.97 -12.72
N LYS A 245 6.41 6.68 -12.62
CA LYS A 245 7.37 6.86 -13.72
C LYS A 245 7.28 5.74 -14.76
N ALA A 246 7.23 4.49 -14.32
CA ALA A 246 7.29 3.31 -15.20
C ALA A 246 5.91 2.83 -15.70
N GLY A 247 4.83 3.24 -15.06
CA GLY A 247 3.46 2.80 -15.37
C GLY A 247 3.00 1.65 -14.48
N GLN A 248 2.01 0.89 -14.96
CA GLN A 248 1.51 -0.29 -14.25
C GLN A 248 2.16 -1.56 -14.79
N ARG A 249 2.27 -2.58 -13.93
CA ARG A 249 2.66 -3.93 -14.33
C ARG A 249 1.69 -4.56 -15.33
N ARG A 250 2.21 -5.50 -16.11
CA ARG A 250 1.43 -6.28 -17.09
C ARG A 250 0.93 -7.61 -16.54
N THR A 251 1.65 -8.20 -15.58
CA THR A 251 1.25 -9.44 -14.94
C THR A 251 0.96 -9.23 -13.45
N LEU A 252 0.21 -10.15 -12.84
CA LEU A 252 -0.03 -10.13 -11.41
C LEU A 252 1.22 -10.63 -10.68
N PRO A 253 1.58 -10.03 -9.53
CA PRO A 253 2.69 -10.53 -8.75
C PRO A 253 2.39 -11.93 -8.21
N GLU A 254 3.39 -12.81 -8.26
CA GLU A 254 3.27 -14.16 -7.70
C GLU A 254 3.18 -14.13 -6.17
N LEU A 255 2.72 -15.22 -5.54
CA LEU A 255 2.58 -15.26 -4.08
C LEU A 255 3.93 -15.10 -3.36
N SER A 256 5.00 -15.68 -3.91
CA SER A 256 6.37 -15.51 -3.42
C SER A 256 6.84 -14.06 -3.51
N GLU A 257 6.47 -13.37 -4.60
CA GLU A 257 6.76 -11.95 -4.81
C GLU A 257 6.03 -11.07 -3.79
N ILE A 258 4.75 -11.35 -3.54
CA ILE A 258 3.96 -10.66 -2.51
C ILE A 258 4.55 -10.89 -1.12
N ASP A 259 4.88 -12.13 -0.76
CA ASP A 259 5.49 -12.46 0.54
C ASP A 259 6.82 -11.74 0.74
N GLY A 260 7.69 -11.78 -0.28
CA GLY A 260 8.98 -11.08 -0.27
C GLY A 260 8.79 -9.56 -0.13
N LEU A 261 7.88 -8.98 -0.91
CA LEU A 261 7.56 -7.56 -0.82
C LEU A 261 7.06 -7.19 0.58
N LEU A 262 6.17 -7.97 1.20
CA LEU A 262 5.67 -7.66 2.54
C LEU A 262 6.76 -7.76 3.62
N ARG A 263 7.75 -8.65 3.44
CA ARG A 263 8.90 -8.83 4.36
C ARG A 263 10.07 -7.88 4.08
N GLY A 264 10.00 -7.08 3.02
CA GLY A 264 11.13 -6.24 2.61
C GLY A 264 12.30 -7.04 2.02
N GLN A 265 12.03 -8.25 1.54
CA GLN A 265 12.99 -9.12 0.89
C GLN A 265 12.98 -8.90 -0.62
N ARG A 266 14.16 -8.95 -1.24
CA ARG A 266 14.34 -8.90 -2.69
C ARG A 266 14.53 -10.31 -3.22
N SER A 267 14.01 -10.58 -4.41
CA SER A 267 14.29 -11.79 -5.18
C SER A 267 15.59 -11.61 -5.97
N SER A 268 16.22 -12.68 -6.43
CA SER A 268 17.40 -12.60 -7.28
C SER A 268 17.24 -13.35 -8.60
N THR A 269 17.94 -12.88 -9.62
CA THR A 269 18.05 -13.52 -10.93
C THR A 269 19.47 -13.36 -11.45
N VAL A 270 19.86 -14.19 -12.41
CA VAL A 270 21.20 -14.18 -12.99
C VAL A 270 21.18 -13.46 -14.33
N VAL A 271 22.11 -12.52 -14.51
CA VAL A 271 22.37 -11.84 -15.78
C VAL A 271 23.66 -12.38 -16.36
N TYR A 272 23.59 -12.95 -17.57
CA TYR A 272 24.75 -13.46 -18.30
C TYR A 272 25.30 -12.39 -19.24
N PHE A 273 26.63 -12.24 -19.25
CA PHE A 273 27.34 -11.39 -20.20
C PHE A 273 27.65 -12.14 -21.51
N LEU A 274 28.29 -11.44 -22.45
CA LEU A 274 28.68 -11.99 -23.75
C LEU A 274 29.91 -12.91 -23.67
N ASP A 275 30.70 -12.81 -22.60
CA ASP A 275 31.88 -13.64 -22.33
C ASP A 275 31.57 -14.85 -21.44
N ASP A 276 30.28 -15.19 -21.32
CA ASP A 276 29.72 -16.26 -20.48
C ASP A 276 29.95 -16.10 -18.96
N THR A 277 30.50 -14.98 -18.51
CA THR A 277 30.45 -14.61 -17.10
C THR A 277 29.02 -14.22 -16.71
N PHE A 278 28.74 -14.17 -15.40
CA PHE A 278 27.42 -13.80 -14.90
C PHE A 278 27.51 -13.01 -13.59
N GLU A 279 26.49 -12.20 -13.34
CA GLU A 279 26.27 -11.52 -12.07
C GLU A 279 24.86 -11.80 -11.55
N GLU A 280 24.74 -11.93 -10.23
CA GLU A 280 23.45 -12.06 -9.57
C GLU A 280 22.88 -10.67 -9.28
N VAL A 281 21.66 -10.42 -9.76
CA VAL A 281 20.97 -9.14 -9.62
C VAL A 281 19.71 -9.36 -8.81
N GLU A 282 19.63 -8.70 -7.67
CA GLU A 282 18.39 -8.72 -6.90
C GLU A 282 17.38 -7.68 -7.43
N TYR A 283 16.10 -7.96 -7.25
CA TYR A 283 15.01 -7.16 -7.74
C TYR A 283 13.81 -7.28 -6.80
N ASP A 284 12.93 -6.30 -6.87
CA ASP A 284 11.61 -6.30 -6.24
C ASP A 284 10.53 -6.15 -7.31
N SER A 285 9.26 -6.16 -6.88
CA SER A 285 8.08 -6.05 -7.73
C SER A 285 8.06 -4.87 -8.70
N ALA A 286 8.72 -3.77 -8.36
CA ALA A 286 8.70 -2.54 -9.16
C ALA A 286 10.09 -2.20 -9.72
N THR A 287 11.02 -3.15 -9.72
CA THR A 287 12.34 -2.99 -10.34
C THR A 287 12.20 -3.06 -11.87
N THR A 288 12.63 -2.00 -12.54
CA THR A 288 12.65 -1.88 -14.00
C THR A 288 13.92 -2.48 -14.61
N VAL A 289 13.89 -2.73 -15.92
CA VAL A 289 15.08 -3.16 -16.68
C VAL A 289 16.18 -2.11 -16.57
N ALA A 290 15.88 -0.82 -16.68
CA ALA A 290 16.86 0.25 -16.51
C ALA A 290 17.54 0.23 -15.13
N GLU A 291 16.76 0.05 -14.05
CA GLU A 291 17.30 -0.06 -12.69
C GLU A 291 18.16 -1.32 -12.52
N ALA A 292 17.79 -2.43 -13.16
CA ALA A 292 18.59 -3.65 -13.16
C ALA A 292 19.92 -3.46 -13.91
N VAL A 293 19.91 -2.82 -15.08
CA VAL A 293 21.12 -2.47 -15.85
C VAL A 293 22.05 -1.58 -15.01
N GLU A 294 21.49 -0.53 -14.41
CA GLU A 294 22.27 0.36 -13.54
C GLU A 294 22.90 -0.42 -12.38
N ARG A 295 22.17 -1.38 -11.80
CA ARG A 295 22.71 -2.19 -10.70
C ARG A 295 23.84 -3.11 -11.15
N VAL A 296 23.67 -3.82 -12.26
CA VAL A 296 24.73 -4.64 -12.86
C VAL A 296 25.95 -3.79 -13.15
N ALA A 297 25.76 -2.63 -13.79
CA ALA A 297 26.83 -1.71 -14.14
C ALA A 297 27.62 -1.27 -12.90
N ARG A 298 26.96 -0.99 -11.78
CA ARG A 298 27.64 -0.66 -10.52
C ARG A 298 28.45 -1.84 -9.96
N LEU A 299 27.96 -3.07 -10.06
CA LEU A 299 28.68 -4.26 -9.61
C LEU A 299 30.00 -4.45 -10.38
N ILE A 300 29.94 -4.29 -11.71
CA ILE A 300 31.11 -4.45 -12.59
C ILE A 300 31.91 -3.16 -12.80
N LYS A 301 31.52 -2.06 -12.14
CA LYS A 301 32.12 -0.72 -12.26
C LYS A 301 32.17 -0.17 -13.69
N LEU A 302 31.09 -0.37 -14.45
CA LEU A 302 30.92 0.17 -15.79
C LEU A 302 30.38 1.62 -15.73
N GLU A 303 31.14 2.58 -16.26
CA GLU A 303 30.78 4.02 -16.18
C GLU A 303 29.73 4.44 -17.22
N ALA A 304 29.84 3.96 -18.46
CA ALA A 304 28.98 4.36 -19.59
C ALA A 304 27.84 3.37 -19.86
N TYR A 305 27.10 2.99 -18.82
CA TYR A 305 26.07 1.94 -18.93
C TYR A 305 24.78 2.38 -19.66
N GLN A 306 24.62 3.67 -19.99
CA GLN A 306 23.42 4.17 -20.68
C GLN A 306 23.28 3.66 -22.11
N THR A 307 24.34 3.07 -22.68
CA THR A 307 24.33 2.42 -24.01
C THR A 307 24.07 0.92 -23.93
N PHE A 308 23.87 0.36 -22.73
CA PHE A 308 23.66 -1.06 -22.49
C PHE A 308 22.22 -1.33 -22.10
N THR A 309 21.72 -2.52 -22.46
CA THR A 309 20.42 -3.03 -22.01
C THR A 309 20.49 -4.54 -21.83
N LEU A 310 19.43 -5.11 -21.26
CA LEU A 310 19.29 -6.55 -21.08
C LEU A 310 18.58 -7.17 -22.31
N PHE A 311 18.89 -8.43 -22.60
CA PHE A 311 18.27 -9.20 -23.67
C PHE A 311 17.64 -10.46 -23.09
N VAL A 312 16.49 -10.85 -23.65
CA VAL A 312 15.96 -12.20 -23.49
C VAL A 312 16.55 -13.07 -24.57
N VAL A 313 17.16 -14.19 -24.16
CA VAL A 313 17.76 -15.17 -25.06
C VAL A 313 16.98 -16.48 -24.93
N PRO A 314 16.17 -16.87 -25.92
CA PRO A 314 15.40 -18.12 -25.85
C PRO A 314 16.33 -19.34 -25.82
N LYS A 315 15.88 -20.41 -25.16
CA LYS A 315 16.60 -21.69 -25.16
C LYS A 315 16.79 -22.18 -26.60
N GLY A 316 18.06 -22.38 -27.00
CA GLY A 316 18.45 -22.78 -28.35
C GLY A 316 19.15 -21.69 -29.18
N ALA A 317 19.13 -20.43 -28.77
CA ALA A 317 19.82 -19.35 -29.48
C ALA A 317 21.35 -19.30 -29.21
N ARG A 318 21.79 -19.75 -28.02
CA ARG A 318 23.22 -19.94 -27.70
C ARG A 318 23.64 -21.34 -28.17
N GLY A 319 24.01 -21.47 -29.46
CA GLY A 319 24.42 -22.79 -29.98
C GLY A 319 24.82 -22.90 -31.47
N ALA A 320 24.64 -21.87 -32.31
CA ALA A 320 24.97 -22.00 -33.73
C ALA A 320 26.45 -21.67 -34.04
N GLN A 321 27.36 -22.54 -33.62
CA GLN A 321 28.67 -22.72 -34.28
C GLN A 321 28.75 -24.14 -34.84
N GLY A 322 27.80 -24.49 -35.70
CA GLY A 322 27.76 -25.75 -36.42
C GLY A 322 27.14 -25.53 -37.79
N VAL A 323 27.79 -26.01 -38.85
CA VAL A 323 27.33 -25.85 -40.22
C VAL A 323 26.03 -26.64 -40.40
N GLY A 324 24.88 -25.96 -40.45
CA GLY A 324 23.61 -26.52 -40.93
C GLY A 324 22.44 -26.60 -39.94
N GLU A 325 22.48 -25.95 -38.79
CA GLU A 325 21.31 -25.87 -37.89
C GLU A 325 20.52 -24.57 -38.12
N GLU A 326 19.18 -24.66 -38.14
CA GLU A 326 18.27 -23.51 -38.25
C GLU A 326 18.64 -22.45 -37.21
N GLU A 327 18.79 -21.19 -37.63
CA GLU A 327 19.00 -20.07 -36.72
C GLU A 327 17.89 -20.08 -35.66
N GLY A 328 18.26 -20.39 -34.41
CA GLY A 328 17.36 -20.25 -33.28
C GLY A 328 16.81 -18.82 -33.19
N PRO A 329 15.69 -18.61 -32.50
CA PRO A 329 15.07 -17.30 -32.40
C PRO A 329 16.07 -16.26 -31.88
N ALA A 330 16.16 -15.12 -32.58
CA ALA A 330 17.10 -14.06 -32.26
C ALA A 330 16.89 -13.50 -30.84
N PRO A 331 17.95 -13.05 -30.14
CA PRO A 331 17.83 -12.32 -28.89
C PRO A 331 16.94 -11.09 -29.03
N VAL A 332 16.08 -10.84 -28.03
CA VAL A 332 15.16 -9.70 -28.02
C VAL A 332 15.61 -8.71 -26.95
N ALA A 333 15.88 -7.46 -27.35
CA ALA A 333 16.21 -6.38 -26.42
C ALA A 333 15.01 -6.06 -25.51
N LEU A 334 15.28 -5.85 -24.24
CA LEU A 334 14.27 -5.48 -23.25
C LEU A 334 14.08 -3.96 -23.23
N ASP A 335 12.82 -3.54 -23.13
CA ASP A 335 12.46 -2.13 -22.93
C ASP A 335 12.83 -1.69 -21.50
N ASP A 336 13.54 -0.58 -21.39
CA ASP A 336 14.06 -0.02 -20.13
C ASP A 336 12.97 0.23 -19.07
N GLY A 337 11.74 0.54 -19.49
CA GLY A 337 10.61 0.78 -18.62
C GLY A 337 9.86 -0.48 -18.20
N ARG A 338 10.15 -1.65 -18.79
CA ARG A 338 9.53 -2.91 -18.36
C ARG A 338 10.00 -3.30 -16.97
N TYR A 339 9.09 -3.91 -16.21
CA TYR A 339 9.41 -4.54 -14.94
C TYR A 339 10.16 -5.84 -15.15
N LEU A 340 11.25 -6.04 -14.41
CA LEU A 340 12.02 -7.29 -14.46
C LEU A 340 11.17 -8.49 -14.00
N ALA A 341 10.29 -8.31 -13.01
CA ALA A 341 9.35 -9.34 -12.59
C ALA A 341 8.38 -9.76 -13.71
N ASP A 342 7.89 -8.81 -14.52
CA ASP A 342 7.06 -9.14 -15.70
C ASP A 342 7.86 -9.91 -16.74
N VAL A 343 9.14 -9.55 -16.95
CA VAL A 343 10.03 -10.25 -17.89
C VAL A 343 10.22 -11.69 -17.44
N LEU A 344 10.61 -11.91 -16.19
CA LEU A 344 10.91 -13.24 -15.65
C LEU A 344 9.69 -14.15 -15.64
N HIS A 345 8.48 -13.59 -15.45
CA HIS A 345 7.24 -14.35 -15.54
C HIS A 345 6.92 -14.84 -16.96
N GLU A 346 7.42 -14.15 -17.99
CA GLU A 346 7.20 -14.50 -19.40
C GLU A 346 8.23 -15.51 -19.95
N LEU A 347 9.31 -15.80 -19.23
CA LEU A 347 10.39 -16.71 -19.62
C LEU A 347 10.07 -18.19 -19.38
#